data_AF-R6IZZ9-F1
#
_entry.id   AF-R6IZZ9-F1
#
_cell.length_a   1.000
_cell.length_b   1.000
_cell.length_c   1.000
_cell.angle_alpha   90.00
_cell.angle_beta   90.00
_cell.angle_gamma   90.00
#
_symmetry.space_group_name_H-M   'P 1'
#
loop_
_entity.id
_entity.type
_entity.pdbx_description
1 polymer ?
#
loop_
_entity_poly.entity_id
_entity_poly.type
_entity_poly.pdbx_seq_one_letter_code
_entity_poly.pdbx_strand_id
1 'polypeptide(L)'
;MLCSLWTRGCSVLLIGAFLLGNGLPWQRAADDPYAFVPEPENTVQIACVGNSDLYSGFVPPVLWGNQGYSATVYASARQSLTKSYALLERVFATQSPELVVLETDMLYDHNPQERETPRVLARQTRAKHLGQDMRNLASVFRQTGAQVTPGDFPSIRRTHGYRYSTKVTRLAMPDYMADTGEREQIRAENRKAADRILQLCRENGAQLLLVELPTVTSWNAARHRGVAEFAAARELEFLDLNLLYDQMGLDGAVAFRDAGNHLNVIGATAVTAYLGRYIARQYRLPDLRGNSRYANRQEEWVCYRRFVNGNV
;
A
#
# COMPACT_ATOMS: atom_id res chain seq x y z
N MET A 1 -38.13 -39.03 50.86
CA MET A 1 -36.68 -39.21 50.95
C MET A 1 -36.09 -39.18 49.55
N LEU A 2 -35.07 -38.33 49.39
CA LEU A 2 -34.03 -38.21 48.36
C LEU A 2 -33.98 -39.12 47.10
N CYS A 3 -33.71 -38.43 45.98
CA CYS A 3 -32.75 -38.71 44.90
C CYS A 3 -32.76 -40.05 44.15
N SER A 4 -32.87 -39.96 42.82
CA SER A 4 -31.71 -40.15 41.93
C SER A 4 -31.95 -39.54 40.54
N LEU A 5 -30.95 -38.82 40.04
CA LEU A 5 -30.80 -38.42 38.64
C LEU A 5 -30.53 -39.67 37.80
N TRP A 6 -31.00 -39.71 36.56
CA TRP A 6 -30.24 -40.24 35.42
C TRP A 6 -30.72 -39.59 34.11
N THR A 7 -29.72 -39.24 33.33
CA THR A 7 -29.71 -38.53 32.04
C THR A 7 -30.41 -39.26 30.89
N ARG A 8 -30.97 -38.51 29.94
CA ARG A 8 -30.77 -38.72 28.49
C ARG A 8 -31.22 -37.50 27.69
N GLY A 9 -30.30 -36.98 26.87
CA GLY A 9 -30.46 -35.76 26.10
C GLY A 9 -31.34 -35.90 24.86
N CYS A 10 -32.04 -34.82 24.55
CA CYS A 10 -32.67 -34.59 23.25
C CYS A 10 -31.71 -33.79 22.38
N SER A 11 -31.15 -34.46 21.37
CA SER A 11 -30.46 -33.82 20.26
C SER A 11 -31.47 -33.04 19.41
N VAL A 12 -31.43 -31.71 19.46
CA VAL A 12 -32.11 -30.86 18.48
C VAL A 12 -31.13 -30.62 17.34
N LEU A 13 -31.30 -31.42 16.28
CA LEU A 13 -30.71 -31.20 14.97
C LEU A 13 -31.44 -30.01 14.31
N LEU A 14 -30.89 -28.81 14.47
CA LEU A 14 -31.29 -27.66 13.66
C LEU A 14 -30.62 -27.78 12.29
N ILE A 15 -31.37 -28.34 11.34
CA ILE A 15 -31.10 -28.23 9.91
C ILE A 15 -31.30 -26.77 9.51
N GLY A 16 -30.23 -25.99 9.58
CA GLY A 16 -30.17 -24.64 9.00
C GLY A 16 -29.92 -24.74 7.51
N ALA A 17 -31.00 -24.68 6.74
CA ALA A 17 -30.97 -24.63 5.29
C ALA A 17 -30.14 -23.44 4.77
N PHE A 18 -29.37 -23.73 3.73
CA PHE A 18 -28.61 -22.80 2.90
C PHE A 18 -29.42 -21.56 2.49
N LEU A 19 -29.12 -20.40 3.10
CA LEU A 19 -29.43 -19.07 2.55
C LEU A 19 -28.33 -18.06 2.92
N LEU A 20 -27.09 -18.35 2.53
CA LEU A 20 -25.99 -17.38 2.58
C LEU A 20 -25.33 -17.22 1.21
N GLY A 21 -26.18 -17.10 0.18
CA GLY A 21 -25.79 -16.62 -1.14
C GLY A 21 -26.09 -15.13 -1.25
N ASN A 22 -25.39 -14.29 -0.48
CA ASN A 22 -25.29 -12.84 -0.70
C ASN A 22 -24.09 -12.33 0.11
N GLY A 23 -22.88 -12.49 -0.45
CA GLY A 23 -21.68 -11.88 0.11
C GLY A 23 -21.86 -10.36 0.24
N LEU A 24 -21.40 -9.80 1.35
CA LEU A 24 -21.41 -8.35 1.59
C LEU A 24 -20.58 -7.64 0.50
N PRO A 25 -20.92 -6.40 0.10
CA PRO A 25 -20.22 -5.68 -0.99
C PRO A 25 -18.69 -5.63 -0.82
N TRP A 26 -18.19 -5.56 0.42
CA TRP A 26 -16.76 -5.53 0.73
C TRP A 26 -16.04 -6.86 0.59
N GLN A 27 -16.75 -8.00 0.62
CA GLN A 27 -16.14 -9.30 0.35
C GLN A 27 -15.69 -9.42 -1.11
N ARG A 28 -16.24 -8.62 -2.03
CA ARG A 28 -15.76 -8.47 -3.41
C ARG A 28 -14.62 -7.47 -3.56
N ALA A 29 -14.44 -6.55 -2.60
CA ALA A 29 -13.35 -5.57 -2.62
C ALA A 29 -11.96 -6.19 -2.30
N ALA A 30 -11.96 -7.45 -1.83
CA ALA A 30 -10.77 -8.28 -1.63
C ALA A 30 -10.35 -9.09 -2.88
N ASP A 31 -11.04 -8.95 -4.01
CA ASP A 31 -10.76 -9.71 -5.24
C ASP A 31 -9.75 -9.03 -6.17
N ASP A 32 -9.26 -7.83 -5.86
CA ASP A 32 -8.08 -7.31 -6.55
C ASP A 32 -6.84 -7.97 -5.92
N PRO A 33 -6.14 -8.88 -6.64
CA PRO A 33 -4.94 -9.52 -6.12
C PRO A 33 -3.83 -8.50 -5.78
N TYR A 34 -3.93 -7.25 -6.27
CA TYR A 34 -3.06 -6.16 -5.91
C TYR A 34 -3.42 -5.42 -4.61
N ALA A 35 -4.68 -5.46 -4.19
CA ALA A 35 -5.13 -4.65 -3.05
C ALA A 35 -4.53 -5.07 -1.71
N PHE A 36 -4.21 -6.36 -1.52
CA PHE A 36 -3.68 -6.83 -0.24
C PHE A 36 -2.67 -7.97 -0.40
N VAL A 37 -1.42 -7.67 -0.03
CA VAL A 37 -0.34 -8.65 0.04
C VAL A 37 -0.20 -9.12 1.50
N PRO A 38 -0.45 -10.41 1.81
CA PRO A 38 -0.21 -10.93 3.14
C PRO A 38 1.29 -11.07 3.37
N GLU A 39 1.77 -10.53 4.49
CA GLU A 39 3.15 -10.60 4.94
C GLU A 39 3.22 -11.39 6.25
N PRO A 40 4.37 -12.01 6.59
CA PRO A 40 4.57 -12.55 7.92
C PRO A 40 4.29 -11.48 8.98
N GLU A 41 3.68 -11.86 10.10
CA GLU A 41 3.34 -10.90 11.18
C GLU A 41 4.56 -10.06 11.56
N ASN A 42 4.37 -8.77 11.82
CA ASN A 42 5.43 -7.84 12.22
C ASN A 42 6.70 -7.90 11.35
N THR A 43 6.54 -7.92 10.02
CA THR A 43 7.64 -7.78 9.04
C THR A 43 7.46 -6.60 8.09
N VAL A 44 6.38 -5.83 8.23
CA VAL A 44 6.17 -4.59 7.48
C VAL A 44 6.60 -3.43 8.35
N GLN A 45 7.75 -2.84 8.02
CA GLN A 45 8.27 -1.64 8.68
C GLN A 45 7.65 -0.38 8.08
N ILE A 46 7.46 -0.37 6.76
CA ILE A 46 6.84 0.73 6.03
C ILE A 46 5.61 0.20 5.27
N ALA A 47 4.43 0.68 5.62
CA ALA A 47 3.20 0.37 4.90
C ALA A 47 2.90 1.49 3.89
N CYS A 48 2.97 1.18 2.61
CA CYS A 48 2.64 2.13 1.55
C CYS A 48 1.20 1.87 1.09
N VAL A 49 0.32 2.86 1.13
CA VAL A 49 -1.11 2.71 0.82
C VAL A 49 -1.54 3.73 -0.23
N GLY A 50 -2.17 3.28 -1.32
CA GLY A 50 -2.38 4.16 -2.47
C GLY A 50 -3.18 3.57 -3.62
N ASN A 51 -3.22 4.32 -4.72
CA ASN A 51 -3.88 3.94 -5.96
C ASN A 51 -2.89 3.24 -6.93
N SER A 52 -3.21 3.27 -8.22
CA SER A 52 -2.37 2.71 -9.28
C SER A 52 -1.02 3.39 -9.45
N ASP A 53 -0.86 4.63 -9.03
CA ASP A 53 0.41 5.35 -9.13
C ASP A 53 1.40 4.73 -8.16
N LEU A 54 0.94 4.45 -6.93
CA LEU A 54 1.76 3.81 -5.91
C LEU A 54 2.22 2.40 -6.30
N TYR A 55 1.32 1.50 -6.74
CA TYR A 55 1.75 0.16 -7.16
C TYR A 55 2.66 0.21 -8.39
N SER A 56 2.66 1.30 -9.16
CA SER A 56 3.44 1.43 -10.39
C SER A 56 4.77 2.12 -10.15
N GLY A 57 4.89 2.92 -9.10
CA GLY A 57 6.02 3.82 -8.88
C GLY A 57 6.87 3.51 -7.64
N PHE A 58 6.42 2.63 -6.74
CA PHE A 58 7.19 2.25 -5.55
C PHE A 58 7.66 0.80 -5.61
N VAL A 59 8.96 0.56 -5.43
CA VAL A 59 9.63 -0.73 -5.65
C VAL A 59 10.26 -1.27 -4.36
N PRO A 60 9.54 -2.05 -3.53
CA PRO A 60 10.06 -2.52 -2.25
C PRO A 60 11.42 -3.24 -2.31
N PRO A 61 11.73 -4.11 -3.31
CA PRO A 61 13.06 -4.70 -3.42
C PRO A 61 14.19 -3.67 -3.58
N VAL A 62 13.97 -2.58 -4.32
CA VAL A 62 14.94 -1.49 -4.49
C VAL A 62 15.14 -0.73 -3.19
N LEU A 63 14.05 -0.46 -2.45
CA LEU A 63 14.12 0.18 -1.15
C LEU A 63 14.94 -0.66 -0.16
N TRP A 64 14.69 -1.97 -0.10
CA TRP A 64 15.46 -2.91 0.71
C TRP A 64 16.94 -2.89 0.34
N GLY A 65 17.26 -3.02 -0.95
CA GLY A 65 18.64 -3.04 -1.43
C GLY A 65 19.43 -1.78 -1.05
N ASN A 66 18.78 -0.62 -1.15
CA ASN A 66 19.42 0.68 -0.95
C ASN A 66 19.48 1.11 0.52
N GLN A 67 18.42 0.88 1.29
CA GLN A 67 18.24 1.43 2.64
C GLN A 67 18.02 0.37 3.74
N GLY A 68 17.75 -0.88 3.35
CA GLY A 68 17.48 -1.96 4.30
C GLY A 68 16.10 -1.90 4.97
N TYR A 69 15.16 -1.15 4.37
CA TYR A 69 13.79 -1.03 4.89
C TYR A 69 12.87 -2.09 4.28
N SER A 70 12.09 -2.75 5.14
CA SER A 70 11.05 -3.69 4.71
C SER A 70 9.75 -2.94 4.46
N ALA A 71 9.34 -2.85 3.20
CA ALA A 71 8.12 -2.15 2.80
C ALA A 71 7.16 -3.05 2.04
N THR A 72 5.86 -2.74 2.14
CA THR A 72 4.81 -3.42 1.38
C THR A 72 3.81 -2.40 0.85
N VAL A 73 3.40 -2.59 -0.41
CA VAL A 73 2.42 -1.76 -1.10
C VAL A 73 1.03 -2.40 -0.99
N TYR A 74 0.07 -1.62 -0.48
CA TYR A 74 -1.35 -1.95 -0.34
C TYR A 74 -2.16 -1.02 -1.23
N ALA A 75 -2.28 -1.39 -2.51
CA ALA A 75 -2.82 -0.49 -3.52
C ALA A 75 -3.65 -1.20 -4.58
N SER A 76 -4.62 -0.48 -5.12
CA SER A 76 -5.49 -0.96 -6.20
C SER A 76 -5.78 0.16 -7.19
N ALA A 77 -6.22 -0.20 -8.40
CA ALA A 77 -6.58 0.81 -9.39
C ALA A 77 -7.68 1.72 -8.84
N ARG A 78 -7.49 3.05 -8.92
CA ARG A 78 -8.45 4.05 -8.45
C ARG A 78 -8.91 3.81 -7.00
N GLN A 79 -7.95 3.49 -6.12
CA GLN A 79 -8.23 3.31 -4.71
C GLN A 79 -8.79 4.60 -4.10
N SER A 80 -9.84 4.48 -3.27
CA SER A 80 -10.36 5.61 -2.49
C SER A 80 -9.68 5.71 -1.13
N LEU A 81 -9.70 6.89 -0.50
CA LEU A 81 -9.19 7.06 0.86
C LEU A 81 -9.93 6.18 1.89
N THR A 82 -11.23 5.93 1.70
CA THR A 82 -11.95 5.00 2.59
C THR A 82 -11.45 3.57 2.44
N LYS A 83 -11.16 3.12 1.21
CA LYS A 83 -10.53 1.81 0.99
C LYS A 83 -9.11 1.77 1.59
N SER A 84 -8.33 2.84 1.44
CA SER A 84 -7.01 2.97 2.08
C SER A 84 -7.11 2.85 3.61
N TYR A 85 -8.09 3.51 4.24
CA TYR A 85 -8.35 3.38 5.67
C TYR A 85 -8.68 1.92 6.06
N ALA A 86 -9.58 1.26 5.33
CA ALA A 86 -9.95 -0.13 5.62
C ALA A 86 -8.79 -1.12 5.41
N LEU A 87 -7.95 -0.92 4.40
CA LEU A 87 -6.73 -1.70 4.20
C LEU A 87 -5.75 -1.48 5.36
N LEU A 88 -5.58 -0.23 5.79
CA LEU A 88 -4.68 0.11 6.88
C LEU A 88 -5.15 -0.45 8.23
N GLU A 89 -6.45 -0.52 8.51
CA GLU A 89 -6.99 -1.25 9.67
C GLU A 89 -6.60 -2.73 9.65
N ARG A 90 -6.56 -3.36 8.47
CA ARG A 90 -6.11 -4.75 8.32
C ARG A 90 -4.61 -4.89 8.49
N VAL A 91 -3.82 -3.92 8.01
CA VAL A 91 -2.36 -3.88 8.22
C VAL A 91 -2.07 -3.82 9.72
N PHE A 92 -2.64 -2.86 10.46
CA PHE A 92 -2.46 -2.72 11.91
C PHE A 92 -3.00 -3.90 12.74
N ALA A 93 -3.82 -4.79 12.16
CA ALA A 93 -4.25 -6.00 12.84
C ALA A 93 -3.13 -7.07 12.95
N THR A 94 -2.13 -7.04 12.08
CA THR A 94 -1.07 -8.07 11.98
C THR A 94 0.36 -7.51 11.92
N GLN A 95 0.48 -6.20 11.70
CA GLN A 95 1.73 -5.48 11.54
C GLN A 95 1.76 -4.28 12.49
N SER A 96 2.97 -3.80 12.78
CA SER A 96 3.21 -2.57 13.53
C SER A 96 4.18 -1.69 12.75
N PRO A 97 3.78 -1.14 11.59
CA PRO A 97 4.66 -0.32 10.77
C PRO A 97 5.08 0.95 11.52
N GLU A 98 6.34 1.32 11.39
CA GLU A 98 6.90 2.55 11.97
C GLU A 98 6.50 3.78 11.14
N LEU A 99 6.31 3.57 9.84
CA LEU A 99 5.92 4.60 8.88
C LEU A 99 4.80 4.10 7.96
N VAL A 100 3.80 4.95 7.76
CA VAL A 100 2.82 4.82 6.70
C VAL A 100 3.12 5.86 5.62
N VAL A 101 3.23 5.42 4.37
CA VAL A 101 3.32 6.29 3.19
C VAL A 101 1.96 6.31 2.50
N LEU A 102 1.34 7.48 2.42
CA LEU A 102 0.04 7.66 1.78
C LEU A 102 0.21 8.40 0.45
N GLU A 103 -0.22 7.76 -0.63
CA GLU A 103 -0.29 8.35 -1.97
C GLU A 103 -1.37 9.47 -1.99
N THR A 104 -1.07 10.61 -2.60
CA THR A 104 -1.90 11.83 -2.49
C THR A 104 -2.84 12.11 -3.65
N ASP A 105 -2.67 11.51 -4.83
CA ASP A 105 -3.59 11.70 -5.97
C ASP A 105 -5.03 11.32 -5.59
N MET A 106 -5.18 10.31 -4.71
CA MET A 106 -6.46 9.92 -4.10
C MET A 106 -7.24 11.06 -3.42
N LEU A 107 -6.57 12.16 -3.01
CA LEU A 107 -7.24 13.33 -2.39
C LEU A 107 -8.13 14.08 -3.38
N TYR A 108 -7.87 13.98 -4.67
CA TYR A 108 -8.64 14.65 -5.73
C TYR A 108 -9.55 13.71 -6.52
N ASP A 109 -9.46 12.41 -6.26
CA ASP A 109 -10.28 11.42 -6.92
C ASP A 109 -11.76 11.51 -6.49
N HIS A 110 -12.66 11.16 -7.40
CA HIS A 110 -14.12 11.15 -7.19
C HIS A 110 -14.70 9.75 -6.95
N ASN A 111 -13.85 8.79 -6.59
CA ASN A 111 -14.29 7.41 -6.44
C ASN A 111 -15.34 7.30 -5.32
N PRO A 112 -16.40 6.49 -5.51
CA PRO A 112 -17.48 6.38 -4.55
C PRO A 112 -16.92 5.95 -3.19
N GLN A 113 -17.23 6.74 -2.16
CA GLN A 113 -16.85 6.42 -0.79
C GLN A 113 -17.57 5.13 -0.39
N GLU A 114 -16.79 4.16 0.04
CA GLU A 114 -17.30 2.91 0.58
C GLU A 114 -18.11 3.22 1.86
N ARG A 115 -19.36 2.73 1.97
CA ARG A 115 -20.17 2.97 3.19
C ARG A 115 -19.43 2.46 4.43
N GLU A 116 -19.14 3.37 5.37
CA GLU A 116 -18.47 3.07 6.63
C GLU A 116 -19.16 1.89 7.35
N THR A 117 -18.37 0.92 7.78
CA THR A 117 -18.89 -0.21 8.54
C THR A 117 -18.94 0.17 10.03
N PRO A 118 -20.06 0.00 10.75
CA PRO A 118 -20.14 0.32 12.18
C PRO A 118 -19.04 -0.39 13.00
N ARG A 119 -18.45 0.31 13.99
CA ARG A 119 -17.32 -0.18 14.82
C ARG A 119 -17.51 -1.58 15.42
N VAL A 120 -18.75 -1.98 15.72
CA VAL A 120 -19.08 -3.32 16.25
C VAL A 120 -18.88 -4.41 15.19
N LEU A 121 -19.22 -4.14 13.94
CA LEU A 121 -18.92 -5.03 12.82
C LEU A 121 -17.42 -5.07 12.54
N ALA A 122 -16.70 -3.94 12.68
CA ALA A 122 -15.25 -3.88 12.51
C ALA A 122 -14.48 -4.86 13.43
N ARG A 123 -14.94 -5.01 14.70
CA ARG A 123 -14.43 -6.04 15.63
C ARG A 123 -14.74 -7.47 15.18
N GLN A 124 -15.92 -7.71 14.61
CA GLN A 124 -16.30 -9.02 14.07
C GLN A 124 -15.57 -9.36 12.77
N THR A 125 -15.30 -8.38 11.91
CA THR A 125 -14.41 -8.55 10.76
C THR A 125 -13.00 -8.86 11.23
N ARG A 126 -12.46 -8.24 12.29
CA ARG A 126 -11.14 -8.62 12.83
C ARG A 126 -11.03 -10.12 13.18
N ALA A 127 -12.08 -10.69 13.77
CA ALA A 127 -12.16 -12.12 14.07
C ALA A 127 -12.36 -13.02 12.83
N LYS A 128 -13.09 -12.56 11.80
CA LYS A 128 -13.25 -13.29 10.52
C LYS A 128 -12.02 -13.21 9.62
N HIS A 129 -11.33 -12.07 9.60
CA HIS A 129 -10.06 -11.88 8.88
C HIS A 129 -9.00 -12.82 9.46
N LEU A 130 -8.94 -12.99 10.79
CA LEU A 130 -8.07 -13.98 11.44
C LEU A 130 -8.16 -15.39 10.79
N GLY A 131 -9.34 -15.85 10.36
CA GLY A 131 -9.51 -17.15 9.68
C GLY A 131 -9.05 -17.18 8.20
N GLN A 132 -9.15 -16.07 7.46
CA GLN A 132 -8.53 -15.93 6.13
C GLN A 132 -7.02 -15.73 6.25
N ASP A 133 -6.58 -14.95 7.23
CA ASP A 133 -5.20 -14.70 7.57
C ASP A 133 -4.50 -16.00 8.00
N MET A 134 -5.17 -16.91 8.71
CA MET A 134 -4.63 -18.25 9.01
C MET A 134 -4.37 -19.12 7.77
N ARG A 135 -5.21 -19.03 6.74
CA ARG A 135 -4.97 -19.73 5.44
C ARG A 135 -3.85 -19.05 4.64
N ASN A 136 -3.77 -17.72 4.72
CA ASN A 136 -2.67 -16.95 4.15
C ASN A 136 -1.36 -17.19 4.89
N LEU A 137 -1.37 -17.41 6.21
CA LEU A 137 -0.18 -17.71 7.01
C LEU A 137 0.45 -19.01 6.54
N ALA A 138 -0.34 -20.06 6.26
CA ALA A 138 0.19 -21.29 5.69
C ALA A 138 0.85 -21.10 4.31
N SER A 139 0.36 -20.15 3.48
CA SER A 139 1.00 -19.83 2.20
C SER A 139 2.26 -18.96 2.37
N VAL A 140 2.23 -18.01 3.31
CA VAL A 140 3.38 -17.18 3.71
C VAL A 140 4.51 -18.01 4.31
N PHE A 141 4.21 -18.95 5.21
CA PHE A 141 5.20 -19.85 5.82
C PHE A 141 5.88 -20.75 4.78
N ARG A 142 5.11 -21.29 3.82
CA ARG A 142 5.71 -22.10 2.74
C ARG A 142 6.63 -21.30 1.82
N GLN A 143 6.41 -19.99 1.67
CA GLN A 143 7.17 -19.14 0.76
C GLN A 143 8.42 -18.53 1.37
N THR A 144 8.36 -18.14 2.65
CA THR A 144 9.52 -17.60 3.38
C THR A 144 10.65 -18.61 3.52
N GLY A 145 10.36 -19.92 3.47
CA GLY A 145 11.36 -20.99 3.44
C GLY A 145 11.70 -21.53 2.04
N ALA A 146 11.10 -21.01 0.96
CA ALA A 146 11.35 -21.47 -0.39
C ALA A 146 12.44 -20.65 -1.08
N GLN A 147 13.37 -21.33 -1.76
CA GLN A 147 14.43 -20.69 -2.53
C GLN A 147 13.84 -19.71 -3.56
N VAL A 148 14.35 -18.48 -3.56
CA VAL A 148 13.96 -17.44 -4.52
C VAL A 148 14.84 -17.50 -5.76
N THR A 149 14.22 -17.41 -6.93
CA THR A 149 14.90 -17.39 -8.24
C THR A 149 14.48 -16.16 -9.05
N PRO A 150 15.27 -15.73 -10.07
CA PRO A 150 14.85 -14.63 -10.95
C PRO A 150 13.52 -14.89 -11.69
N GLY A 151 13.17 -16.15 -11.97
CA GLY A 151 11.91 -16.52 -12.62
C GLY A 151 10.66 -16.30 -11.76
N ASP A 152 10.83 -16.09 -10.45
CA ASP A 152 9.72 -15.75 -9.55
C ASP A 152 9.26 -14.29 -9.69
N PHE A 153 10.00 -13.46 -10.43
CA PHE A 153 9.64 -12.07 -10.70
C PHE A 153 8.92 -11.94 -12.06
N PRO A 154 7.94 -11.03 -12.19
CA PRO A 154 7.49 -10.05 -11.19
C PRO A 154 6.21 -10.49 -10.46
N SER A 155 6.26 -11.61 -9.71
CA SER A 155 5.13 -12.01 -8.86
C SER A 155 4.83 -10.93 -7.83
N ILE A 156 3.56 -10.55 -7.69
CA ILE A 156 3.14 -9.52 -6.75
C ILE A 156 3.58 -9.81 -5.30
N ARG A 157 3.62 -11.09 -4.92
CA ARG A 157 4.05 -11.51 -3.59
C ARG A 157 5.56 -11.27 -3.39
N ARG A 158 6.36 -11.43 -4.44
CA ARG A 158 7.82 -11.22 -4.42
C ARG A 158 8.21 -9.76 -4.57
N THR A 159 7.36 -8.97 -5.22
CA THR A 159 7.54 -7.52 -5.36
C THR A 159 6.85 -6.73 -4.25
N HIS A 160 6.23 -7.40 -3.27
CA HIS A 160 5.49 -6.80 -2.15
C HIS A 160 4.47 -5.74 -2.60
N GLY A 161 3.70 -6.07 -3.65
CA GLY A 161 2.63 -5.20 -4.16
C GLY A 161 3.03 -4.30 -5.34
N TYR A 162 4.32 -4.25 -5.70
CA TYR A 162 4.77 -3.50 -6.88
C TYR A 162 4.40 -4.20 -8.20
N ARG A 163 3.86 -3.42 -9.14
CA ARG A 163 3.46 -3.84 -10.49
C ARG A 163 4.53 -3.44 -11.51
N TYR A 164 5.36 -4.42 -11.85
CA TYR A 164 6.45 -4.26 -12.81
C TYR A 164 5.98 -3.96 -14.24
N SER A 165 6.71 -3.10 -14.94
CA SER A 165 6.54 -2.87 -16.38
C SER A 165 7.83 -2.34 -17.00
N THR A 166 8.26 -2.93 -18.12
CA THR A 166 9.37 -2.42 -18.96
C THR A 166 8.89 -1.51 -20.09
N LYS A 167 7.58 -1.39 -20.29
CA LYS A 167 7.03 -0.61 -21.40
C LYS A 167 7.43 0.85 -21.23
N VAL A 168 7.93 1.43 -22.31
CA VAL A 168 8.22 2.86 -22.41
C VAL A 168 7.27 3.47 -23.42
N THR A 169 6.51 4.46 -22.99
CA THR A 169 5.78 5.36 -23.88
C THR A 169 6.48 6.70 -23.84
N ARG A 170 7.12 7.10 -24.95
CA ARG A 170 7.82 8.39 -25.00
C ARG A 170 6.82 9.54 -24.96
N LEU A 171 7.08 10.51 -24.08
CA LEU A 171 6.23 11.69 -23.90
C LEU A 171 6.95 12.95 -24.35
N ALA A 172 6.23 13.85 -25.00
CA ALA A 172 6.60 15.26 -25.01
C ALA A 172 6.12 15.84 -23.68
N MET A 173 7.03 16.02 -22.73
CA MET A 173 6.70 16.45 -21.38
C MET A 173 6.03 17.84 -21.41
N PRO A 174 4.75 17.97 -21.00
CA PRO A 174 4.16 19.28 -20.81
C PRO A 174 4.72 19.91 -19.54
N ASP A 175 4.61 21.24 -19.43
CA ASP A 175 4.85 21.94 -18.16
C ASP A 175 3.58 21.89 -17.29
N TYR A 176 3.19 20.68 -16.87
CA TYR A 176 1.95 20.45 -16.10
C TYR A 176 2.05 20.94 -14.64
N MET A 177 3.27 21.24 -14.18
CA MET A 177 3.55 21.83 -12.87
C MET A 177 3.80 23.35 -12.97
N ALA A 178 3.49 23.97 -14.11
CA ALA A 178 3.58 25.42 -14.27
C ALA A 178 2.81 26.15 -13.17
N ASP A 179 3.47 27.14 -12.58
CA ASP A 179 2.85 27.98 -11.55
C ASP A 179 1.81 28.91 -12.17
N THR A 180 0.53 28.57 -11.99
CA THR A 180 -0.60 29.42 -12.40
C THR A 180 -1.14 30.32 -11.28
N GLY A 181 -0.60 30.21 -10.05
CA GLY A 181 -1.17 30.80 -8.84
C GLY A 181 -2.49 30.16 -8.35
N GLU A 182 -3.08 29.24 -9.12
CA GLU A 182 -4.35 28.61 -8.78
C GLU A 182 -4.22 27.57 -7.65
N ARG A 183 -5.33 27.23 -7.01
CA ARG A 183 -5.38 26.20 -5.99
C ARG A 183 -6.63 25.35 -6.14
N GLU A 184 -6.47 24.04 -6.17
CA GLU A 184 -7.58 23.09 -6.15
C GLU A 184 -7.84 22.64 -4.71
N GLN A 185 -9.05 22.88 -4.22
CA GLN A 185 -9.41 22.52 -2.85
C GLN A 185 -9.76 21.03 -2.74
N ILE A 186 -9.06 20.30 -1.88
CA ILE A 186 -9.45 18.93 -1.50
C ILE A 186 -10.88 18.95 -0.94
N ARG A 187 -11.73 18.06 -1.46
CA ARG A 187 -13.13 17.92 -1.04
C ARG A 187 -13.25 17.57 0.44
N ALA A 188 -14.32 18.02 1.09
CA ALA A 188 -14.53 17.81 2.51
C ALA A 188 -14.54 16.32 2.90
N GLU A 189 -15.11 15.46 2.05
CA GLU A 189 -15.17 14.02 2.29
C GLU A 189 -13.76 13.38 2.26
N ASN A 190 -12.94 13.78 1.28
CA ASN A 190 -11.57 13.29 1.15
C ASN A 190 -10.68 13.80 2.28
N ARG A 191 -10.82 15.08 2.67
CA ARG A 191 -10.13 15.62 3.87
C ARG A 191 -10.49 14.82 5.12
N LYS A 192 -11.78 14.56 5.34
CA LYS A 192 -12.25 13.77 6.48
C LYS A 192 -11.70 12.34 6.46
N ALA A 193 -11.64 11.70 5.31
CA ALA A 193 -11.07 10.35 5.19
C ALA A 193 -9.56 10.35 5.47
N ALA A 194 -8.81 11.32 4.96
CA ALA A 194 -7.39 11.49 5.25
C ALA A 194 -7.12 11.78 6.75
N ASP A 195 -7.96 12.59 7.38
CA ASP A 195 -7.93 12.84 8.83
C ASP A 195 -8.10 11.55 9.64
N ARG A 196 -8.99 10.66 9.19
CA ARG A 196 -9.18 9.36 9.83
C ARG A 196 -7.97 8.44 9.65
N ILE A 197 -7.30 8.47 8.50
CA ILE A 197 -6.04 7.73 8.29
C ILE A 197 -4.95 8.25 9.23
N LEU A 198 -4.80 9.57 9.34
CA LEU A 198 -3.86 10.21 10.28
C LEU A 198 -4.14 9.79 11.72
N GLN A 199 -5.41 9.84 12.14
CA GLN A 199 -5.81 9.40 13.47
C GLN A 199 -5.48 7.92 13.69
N LEU A 200 -5.77 7.04 12.72
CA LEU A 200 -5.46 5.62 12.81
C LEU A 200 -3.95 5.37 12.95
N CYS A 201 -3.10 6.11 12.23
CA CYS A 201 -1.66 6.02 12.37
C CYS A 201 -1.22 6.42 13.78
N ARG A 202 -1.72 7.55 14.30
CA ARG A 202 -1.42 8.03 15.67
C ARG A 202 -1.84 7.05 16.75
N GLU A 203 -3.04 6.47 16.63
CA GLU A 203 -3.57 5.47 17.58
C GLU A 203 -2.72 4.19 17.63
N ASN A 204 -2.01 3.86 16.54
CA ASN A 204 -1.13 2.69 16.45
C ASN A 204 0.37 3.04 16.54
N GLY A 205 0.72 4.29 16.88
CA GLY A 205 2.11 4.71 17.04
C GLY A 205 2.92 4.79 15.75
N ALA A 206 2.28 4.86 14.58
CA ALA A 206 2.94 5.00 13.28
C ALA A 206 3.03 6.48 12.86
N GLN A 207 4.15 6.84 12.22
CA GLN A 207 4.28 8.12 11.53
C GLN A 207 3.54 8.08 10.18
N LEU A 208 3.14 9.25 9.67
CA LEU A 208 2.50 9.37 8.36
C LEU A 208 3.30 10.34 7.47
N LEU A 209 3.67 9.87 6.28
CA LEU A 209 4.25 10.67 5.21
C LEU A 209 3.27 10.73 4.04
N LEU A 210 2.98 11.95 3.56
CA LEU A 210 2.23 12.16 2.33
C LEU A 210 3.20 12.20 1.15
N VAL A 211 2.93 11.43 0.09
CA VAL A 211 3.77 11.40 -1.11
C VAL A 211 2.90 11.48 -2.35
N GLU A 212 3.23 12.42 -3.23
CA GLU A 212 2.73 12.39 -4.60
C GLU A 212 3.77 11.68 -5.47
N LEU A 213 3.37 10.58 -6.11
CA LEU A 213 4.21 9.93 -7.12
C LEU A 213 4.04 10.64 -8.47
N PRO A 214 5.06 10.63 -9.35
CA PRO A 214 4.94 11.32 -10.62
C PRO A 214 3.78 10.79 -11.48
N THR A 215 2.85 11.67 -11.83
CA THR A 215 1.75 11.45 -12.77
C THR A 215 1.42 12.77 -13.47
N VAL A 216 1.63 12.80 -14.78
CA VAL A 216 1.44 13.97 -15.64
C VAL A 216 -0.04 14.23 -15.90
N THR A 217 -0.88 13.19 -15.84
CA THR A 217 -2.28 13.28 -16.29
C THR A 217 -3.29 13.59 -15.19
N SER A 218 -2.95 13.31 -13.93
CA SER A 218 -3.82 13.58 -12.79
C SER A 218 -3.25 14.62 -11.82
N TRP A 219 -1.99 15.03 -11.95
CA TRP A 219 -1.42 16.04 -11.05
C TRP A 219 -1.17 17.40 -11.72
N ASN A 220 -1.11 18.46 -10.91
CA ASN A 220 -0.72 19.80 -11.33
C ASN A 220 -0.33 20.68 -10.11
N ALA A 221 0.17 21.89 -10.38
CA ALA A 221 0.57 22.84 -9.32
C ALA A 221 -0.58 23.26 -8.39
N ALA A 222 -1.83 23.32 -8.87
CA ALA A 222 -2.98 23.69 -8.05
C ALA A 222 -3.34 22.61 -7.02
N ARG A 223 -3.19 21.33 -7.39
CA ARG A 223 -3.33 20.17 -6.50
C ARG A 223 -2.19 20.09 -5.50
N HIS A 224 -0.96 20.26 -5.97
CA HIS A 224 0.22 20.39 -5.10
C HIS A 224 -0.02 21.38 -3.96
N ARG A 225 -0.49 22.60 -4.28
CA ARG A 225 -0.77 23.62 -3.25
C ARG A 225 -1.86 23.20 -2.27
N GLY A 226 -2.93 22.59 -2.76
CA GLY A 226 -4.01 22.13 -1.90
C GLY A 226 -3.58 21.04 -0.92
N VAL A 227 -2.68 20.14 -1.33
CA VAL A 227 -2.07 19.14 -0.43
C VAL A 227 -1.02 19.75 0.49
N ALA A 228 -0.18 20.66 0.00
CA ALA A 228 0.80 21.35 0.83
C ALA A 228 0.13 22.13 1.96
N GLU A 229 -0.95 22.87 1.68
CA GLU A 229 -1.76 23.54 2.71
C GLU A 229 -2.40 22.53 3.68
N PHE A 230 -2.93 21.41 3.17
CA PHE A 230 -3.52 20.36 3.99
C PHE A 230 -2.50 19.73 4.96
N ALA A 231 -1.29 19.45 4.46
CA ALA A 231 -0.19 18.85 5.18
C ALA A 231 0.36 19.81 6.25
N ALA A 232 0.60 21.08 5.88
CA ALA A 232 1.08 22.11 6.79
C ALA A 232 0.12 22.33 7.96
N ALA A 233 -1.19 22.38 7.70
CA ALA A 233 -2.22 22.53 8.74
C ALA A 233 -2.29 21.34 9.73
N ARG A 234 -1.62 20.22 9.42
CA ARG A 234 -1.60 18.99 10.22
C ARG A 234 -0.21 18.62 10.71
N GLU A 235 0.78 19.46 10.44
CA GLU A 235 2.20 19.19 10.73
C GLU A 235 2.66 17.86 10.12
N LEU A 236 2.23 17.60 8.88
CA LEU A 236 2.64 16.43 8.11
C LEU A 236 3.71 16.81 7.09
N GLU A 237 4.67 15.90 6.95
CA GLU A 237 5.58 15.91 5.81
C GLU A 237 4.81 15.58 4.52
N PHE A 238 5.06 16.36 3.48
CA PHE A 238 4.53 16.13 2.14
C PHE A 238 5.66 16.23 1.12
N LEU A 239 5.86 15.15 0.37
CA LEU A 239 6.86 15.07 -0.69
C LEU A 239 6.17 14.92 -2.05
N ASP A 240 6.21 15.99 -2.84
CA ASP A 240 5.74 15.95 -4.22
C ASP A 240 6.88 15.62 -5.17
N LEU A 241 6.89 14.40 -5.70
CA LEU A 241 7.96 13.93 -6.58
C LEU A 241 7.84 14.48 -8.01
N ASN A 242 6.70 15.06 -8.40
CA ASN A 242 6.57 15.74 -9.70
C ASN A 242 7.46 16.97 -9.80
N LEU A 243 7.83 17.58 -8.67
CA LEU A 243 8.75 18.72 -8.60
C LEU A 243 10.23 18.30 -8.64
N LEU A 244 10.53 17.00 -8.68
CA LEU A 244 11.85 16.48 -8.32
C LEU A 244 12.55 15.62 -9.38
N TYR A 245 12.13 15.69 -10.65
CA TYR A 245 12.74 14.92 -11.75
C TYR A 245 14.27 15.07 -11.80
N ASP A 246 14.78 16.31 -11.72
CA ASP A 246 16.21 16.59 -11.78
C ASP A 246 16.96 16.01 -10.58
N GLN A 247 16.46 16.15 -9.34
CA GLN A 247 17.16 15.59 -8.17
C GLN A 247 17.06 14.05 -8.12
N MET A 248 16.08 13.47 -8.80
CA MET A 248 15.99 12.02 -9.01
C MET A 248 16.91 11.52 -10.13
N GLY A 249 17.42 12.41 -10.99
CA GLY A 249 18.09 12.03 -12.24
C GLY A 249 17.15 11.29 -13.19
N LEU A 250 15.87 11.65 -13.17
CA LEU A 250 14.81 10.97 -13.90
C LEU A 250 14.42 11.76 -15.15
N ASP A 251 14.63 11.17 -16.33
CA ASP A 251 14.06 11.70 -17.58
C ASP A 251 12.57 11.35 -17.66
N GLY A 252 11.71 12.34 -17.41
CA GLY A 252 10.26 12.19 -17.49
C GLY A 252 9.76 11.71 -18.85
N ALA A 253 10.48 12.00 -19.94
CA ALA A 253 10.06 11.62 -21.30
C ALA A 253 10.05 10.10 -21.53
N VAL A 254 10.74 9.32 -20.69
CA VAL A 254 10.82 7.85 -20.79
C VAL A 254 10.41 7.14 -19.50
N ALA A 255 9.93 7.86 -18.49
CA ALA A 255 9.64 7.34 -17.16
C ALA A 255 8.32 6.54 -17.07
N PHE A 256 7.46 6.61 -18.09
CA PHE A 256 6.09 6.12 -18.04
C PHE A 256 5.84 4.95 -19.00
N ARG A 257 4.92 4.06 -18.62
CA ARG A 257 4.47 2.93 -19.45
C ARG A 257 3.25 3.26 -20.32
N ASP A 258 2.64 4.41 -20.10
CA ASP A 258 1.49 4.94 -20.83
C ASP A 258 1.65 6.46 -21.01
N ALA A 259 0.56 7.17 -21.30
CA ALA A 259 0.56 8.58 -21.68
C ALA A 259 0.88 9.56 -20.53
N GLY A 260 1.74 9.16 -19.58
CA GLY A 260 2.15 9.98 -18.44
C GLY A 260 1.40 9.68 -17.14
N ASN A 261 0.63 8.61 -17.06
CA ASN A 261 -0.12 8.28 -15.85
C ASN A 261 0.70 7.38 -14.93
N HIS A 262 1.16 6.22 -15.44
CA HIS A 262 1.86 5.24 -14.61
C HIS A 262 3.33 5.08 -14.96
N LEU A 263 4.17 5.06 -13.95
CA LEU A 263 5.59 4.79 -14.10
C LEU A 263 5.87 3.38 -14.62
N ASN A 264 6.96 3.28 -15.38
CA ASN A 264 7.62 2.02 -15.71
C ASN A 264 8.75 1.73 -14.70
N VAL A 265 9.51 0.65 -14.91
CA VAL A 265 10.61 0.26 -14.02
C VAL A 265 11.71 1.34 -13.88
N ILE A 266 12.00 2.11 -14.93
CA ILE A 266 13.01 3.17 -14.90
C ILE A 266 12.55 4.26 -13.93
N GLY A 267 11.33 4.77 -14.13
CA GLY A 267 10.74 5.77 -13.26
C GLY A 267 10.56 5.30 -11.83
N ALA A 268 9.98 4.12 -11.63
CA ALA A 268 9.72 3.55 -10.31
C ALA A 268 11.01 3.32 -9.50
N THR A 269 12.08 2.88 -10.16
CA THR A 269 13.39 2.67 -9.51
C THR A 269 14.00 3.99 -9.06
N ALA A 270 13.98 5.03 -9.91
CA ALA A 270 14.51 6.36 -9.58
C ALA A 270 13.73 7.00 -8.43
N VAL A 271 12.39 6.98 -8.51
CA VAL A 271 11.48 7.44 -7.46
C VAL A 271 11.75 6.74 -6.15
N THR A 272 11.81 5.40 -6.14
CA THR A 272 12.03 4.63 -4.92
C THR A 272 13.40 4.90 -4.32
N ALA A 273 14.44 5.03 -5.16
CA ALA A 273 15.79 5.34 -4.68
C ALA A 273 15.85 6.72 -4.01
N TYR A 274 15.16 7.73 -4.57
CA TYR A 274 15.08 9.05 -3.97
C TYR A 274 14.26 9.05 -2.68
N LEU A 275 13.05 8.51 -2.72
CA LEU A 275 12.16 8.42 -1.56
C LEU A 275 12.81 7.64 -0.40
N GLY A 276 13.55 6.56 -0.69
CA GLY A 276 14.31 5.84 0.33
C GLY A 276 15.36 6.71 1.03
N ARG A 277 16.10 7.54 0.28
CA ARG A 277 17.06 8.50 0.87
C ARG A 277 16.35 9.58 1.67
N TYR A 278 15.19 10.06 1.20
CA TYR A 278 14.36 11.01 1.94
C TYR A 278 13.93 10.42 3.28
N ILE A 279 13.37 9.21 3.27
CA ILE A 279 12.91 8.52 4.47
C ILE A 279 14.06 8.29 5.45
N ALA A 280 15.23 7.85 4.98
CA ALA A 280 16.39 7.61 5.83
C ALA A 280 16.87 8.89 6.55
N ARG A 281 16.76 10.05 5.90
CA ARG A 281 17.12 11.35 6.50
C ARG A 281 16.09 11.83 7.52
N GLN A 282 14.80 11.66 7.23
CA GLN A 282 13.71 12.24 8.03
C GLN A 282 13.25 11.34 9.18
N TYR A 283 13.15 10.03 8.96
CA TYR A 283 12.41 9.14 9.86
C TYR A 283 13.28 8.21 10.72
N ARG A 284 14.61 8.19 10.50
CA ARG A 284 15.60 7.41 11.30
C ARG A 284 15.19 5.95 11.58
N LEU A 285 14.57 5.31 10.59
CA LEU A 285 14.15 3.91 10.71
C LEU A 285 15.38 2.98 10.75
N PRO A 286 15.34 1.86 11.49
CA PRO A 286 16.44 0.92 11.55
C PRO A 286 16.63 0.18 10.22
N ASP A 287 17.89 -0.04 9.85
CA ASP A 287 18.28 -0.96 8.76
C ASP A 287 18.09 -2.41 9.23
N LEU A 288 17.26 -3.16 8.52
CA LEU A 288 16.86 -4.51 8.90
C LEU A 288 17.68 -5.62 8.21
N ARG A 289 18.68 -5.28 7.37
CA ARG A 289 19.45 -6.29 6.60
C ARG A 289 20.24 -7.26 7.47
N GLY A 290 20.61 -6.85 8.68
CA GLY A 290 21.27 -7.71 9.67
C GLY A 290 20.33 -8.65 10.42
N ASN A 291 19.01 -8.54 10.24
CA ASN A 291 18.02 -9.31 10.97
C ASN A 291 17.56 -10.53 10.16
N SER A 292 17.81 -11.73 10.69
CA SER A 292 17.51 -13.00 10.01
C SER A 292 16.03 -13.22 9.71
N ARG A 293 15.11 -12.54 10.41
CA ARG A 293 13.66 -12.56 10.11
C ARG A 293 13.35 -12.02 8.71
N TYR A 294 14.24 -11.22 8.15
CA TYR A 294 14.09 -10.56 6.84
C TYR A 294 15.02 -11.15 5.78
N ALA A 295 15.61 -12.34 6.00
CA ALA A 295 16.52 -12.97 5.05
C ALA A 295 15.91 -13.12 3.64
N ASN A 296 14.60 -13.38 3.56
CA ASN A 296 13.87 -13.46 2.30
C ASN A 296 13.92 -12.15 1.50
N ARG A 297 13.87 -10.98 2.16
CA ARG A 297 13.95 -9.67 1.48
C ARG A 297 15.29 -9.48 0.77
N GLN A 298 16.36 -9.98 1.38
CA GLN A 298 17.70 -9.95 0.79
C GLN A 298 17.79 -10.84 -0.45
N GLU A 299 17.24 -12.06 -0.39
CA GLU A 299 17.17 -12.96 -1.54
C GLU A 299 16.30 -12.39 -2.66
N GLU A 300 15.15 -11.80 -2.30
CA GLU A 300 14.23 -11.14 -3.21
C GLU A 300 14.90 -9.96 -3.92
N TRP A 301 15.65 -9.12 -3.20
CA TRP A 301 16.44 -8.05 -3.80
C TRP A 301 17.49 -8.57 -4.80
N VAL A 302 18.28 -9.59 -4.42
CA VAL A 302 19.31 -10.16 -5.30
C VAL A 302 18.70 -10.71 -6.58
N CYS A 303 17.59 -11.44 -6.46
CA CYS A 303 16.88 -12.02 -7.60
C CYS A 303 16.19 -10.95 -8.45
N TYR A 304 15.54 -9.97 -7.84
CA TYR A 304 14.91 -8.84 -8.52
C TYR A 304 15.93 -8.07 -9.36
N ARG A 305 17.09 -7.75 -8.79
CA ARG A 305 18.16 -7.04 -9.52
C ARG A 305 18.63 -7.83 -10.75
N ARG A 306 18.80 -9.14 -10.63
CA ARG A 306 19.15 -10.01 -11.77
C ARG A 306 18.04 -10.05 -12.82
N PHE A 307 16.79 -10.15 -12.38
CA PHE A 307 15.62 -10.14 -13.25
C PHE A 307 15.53 -8.83 -14.04
N VAL A 308 15.63 -7.67 -13.38
CA VAL A 308 15.59 -6.37 -14.06
C VAL A 308 16.74 -6.21 -15.05
N ASN A 309 17.97 -6.52 -14.65
CA ASN A 309 19.14 -6.43 -15.54
C ASN A 309 19.06 -7.35 -16.77
N GLY A 310 18.25 -8.41 -16.73
CA GLY A 310 18.03 -9.29 -17.88
C GLY A 310 16.88 -8.86 -18.79
N ASN A 311 16.09 -7.85 -18.40
CA ASN A 311 14.85 -7.44 -19.08
C ASN A 311 14.79 -5.94 -19.43
N VAL A 312 15.79 -5.16 -19.05
CA VAL A 312 15.98 -3.74 -19.37
C VAL A 312 17.25 -3.61 -20.21
#